data_AF-A0A4Q7L2B9-F1
#
_entry.id   AF-A0A4Q7L2B9-F1
#
_cell.length_a   1.000
_cell.length_b   1.000
_cell.length_c   1.000
_cell.angle_alpha   90.00
_cell.angle_beta   90.00
_cell.angle_gamma   90.00
#
_symmetry.space_group_name_H-M   'P 1'
#
loop_
_entity.id
_entity.type
_entity.pdbx_description
1 polymer ?
#
loop_
_entity_poly.entity_id
_entity_poly.type
_entity_poly.pdbx_seq_one_letter_code
_entity_poly.pdbx_strand_id
1 'polypeptide(L)'
;MTSSEQFDALAQQARETGRMGDYWNAVFSLERWFFVMRGDLPNPVPFVGMIDNAPHLFAFTSGERAHAFGQDAGLAEQDGTVKVLALPLPNAISICGQLAGQGVPTVVYDVHQAGITLPTDQVEPLWRQLSTVDEVPAGPAPVVDPVFGWYATFQGQEFRADPMPDGTVELFPRGPGELPPMFQRDEQGTVFASVPRNQLSELYTINLTATVDGEPFGVVAADGQARLVYDGGDGFRARQMGLTEVEFGVFEAVVPRERMVMGNGLRGDLPLDREVEPPTVMQKVLTPQQVSDCLANRYRFVAGFVHRAQDVAHFRKPAEVVANLGLTYPGSPFSPDPDEVHVLRFAAIGGAMNYDIAYGGSTPEVAADMQGYLVLPRPFLGTGYTSGGTTDTTAPVWYIRGGKLLQLPARTELWALRRDGSEQFVGVYLGRRRGWQRAG
;
A
#
# COMPACT_ATOMS: atom_id res chain seq x y z
N MET A 1 16.19 -14.14 -8.30
CA MET A 1 15.99 -13.80 -6.87
C MET A 1 16.22 -15.04 -6.06
N THR A 2 16.86 -14.89 -4.90
CA THR A 2 17.15 -16.00 -3.98
C THR A 2 15.86 -16.47 -3.31
N SER A 3 15.52 -17.75 -3.41
CA SER A 3 14.35 -18.31 -2.72
C SER A 3 14.62 -18.53 -1.22
N SER A 4 13.57 -18.73 -0.42
CA SER A 4 13.69 -19.09 1.00
C SER A 4 14.60 -20.30 1.23
N GLU A 5 14.45 -21.35 0.41
CA GLU A 5 15.29 -22.57 0.49
C GLU A 5 16.77 -22.29 0.18
N GLN A 6 17.03 -21.41 -0.79
CA GLN A 6 18.40 -21.00 -1.12
C GLN A 6 19.03 -20.18 0.01
N PHE A 7 18.25 -19.33 0.69
CA PHE A 7 18.73 -18.63 1.88
C PHE A 7 19.08 -19.59 3.02
N ASP A 8 18.29 -20.64 3.21
CA ASP A 8 18.55 -21.65 4.26
C ASP A 8 19.84 -22.42 3.97
N ALA A 9 20.05 -22.81 2.71
CA ALA A 9 21.30 -23.45 2.28
C ALA A 9 22.52 -22.54 2.48
N LEU A 10 22.41 -21.25 2.12
CA LEU A 10 23.47 -20.27 2.34
C LEU A 10 23.75 -20.06 3.83
N ALA A 11 22.72 -19.98 4.67
CA ALA A 11 22.87 -19.82 6.11
C ALA A 11 23.53 -21.03 6.75
N GLN A 12 23.14 -22.25 6.35
CA GLN A 12 23.77 -23.49 6.80
C GLN A 12 25.24 -23.55 6.39
N GLN A 13 25.55 -23.31 5.12
CA GLN A 13 26.93 -23.31 4.62
C GLN A 13 27.79 -22.27 5.34
N ALA A 14 27.24 -21.08 5.58
CA ALA A 14 27.93 -20.04 6.31
C ALA A 14 28.31 -20.52 7.72
N ARG A 15 27.38 -21.13 8.45
CA ARG A 15 27.64 -21.68 9.81
C ARG A 15 28.69 -22.80 9.81
N GLU A 16 28.61 -23.72 8.85
CA GLU A 16 29.53 -24.86 8.76
C GLU A 16 30.96 -24.44 8.40
N THR A 17 31.10 -23.43 7.55
CA THR A 17 32.41 -23.01 7.02
C THR A 17 33.01 -21.79 7.72
N GLY A 18 32.20 -21.05 8.50
CA GLY A 18 32.54 -19.74 9.03
C GLY A 18 32.65 -18.62 7.98
N ARG A 19 32.36 -18.91 6.70
CA ARG A 19 32.44 -17.93 5.61
C ARG A 19 31.07 -17.31 5.36
N MET A 20 30.90 -16.08 5.82
CA MET A 20 29.62 -15.37 5.75
C MET A 20 29.40 -14.57 4.44
N GLY A 21 30.41 -14.50 3.56
CA GLY A 21 30.40 -13.59 2.40
C GLY A 21 29.23 -13.84 1.44
N ASP A 22 29.01 -15.08 1.01
CA ASP A 22 27.94 -15.42 0.07
C ASP A 22 26.55 -15.19 0.67
N TYR A 23 26.37 -15.48 1.97
CA TYR A 23 25.12 -15.21 2.69
C TYR A 23 24.81 -13.72 2.74
N TRP A 24 25.77 -12.90 3.20
CA TRP A 24 25.56 -11.45 3.28
C TRP A 24 25.39 -10.83 1.89
N ASN A 25 26.10 -11.31 0.88
CA ASN A 25 25.91 -10.84 -0.49
C ASN A 25 24.47 -11.12 -0.97
N ALA A 26 23.91 -12.29 -0.64
CA ALA A 26 22.51 -12.60 -0.93
C ALA A 26 21.53 -11.71 -0.14
N VAL A 27 21.78 -11.46 1.15
CA VAL A 27 20.95 -10.58 1.99
C VAL A 27 20.97 -9.12 1.48
N PHE A 28 22.13 -8.61 1.08
CA PHE A 28 22.29 -7.27 0.51
C PHE A 28 21.82 -7.17 -0.95
N SER A 29 21.55 -8.30 -1.62
CA SER A 29 20.94 -8.31 -2.95
C SER A 29 19.40 -8.27 -2.90
N LEU A 30 18.81 -8.30 -1.70
CA LEU A 30 17.37 -8.15 -1.53
C LEU A 30 16.94 -6.69 -1.82
N GLU A 31 15.87 -6.51 -2.59
CA GLU A 31 15.27 -5.18 -2.81
C GLU A 31 14.75 -4.55 -1.51
N ARG A 32 14.40 -5.39 -0.53
CA ARG A 32 13.83 -4.99 0.76
C ARG A 32 14.13 -6.03 1.84
N TRP A 33 14.16 -5.58 3.09
CA TRP A 33 14.16 -6.43 4.27
C TRP A 33 12.82 -6.31 5.00
N PHE A 34 12.42 -7.39 5.68
CA PHE A 34 11.18 -7.43 6.43
C PHE A 34 11.43 -7.34 7.92
N PHE A 35 10.53 -6.68 8.65
CA PHE A 35 10.58 -6.52 10.10
C PHE A 35 9.17 -6.63 10.68
N VAL A 36 9.01 -7.22 11.86
CA VAL A 36 7.72 -7.07 12.57
C VAL A 36 7.57 -5.62 13.01
N MET A 37 6.41 -5.04 12.75
CA MET A 37 6.09 -3.65 13.04
C MET A 37 5.58 -3.49 14.47
N ARG A 38 5.95 -2.37 15.11
CA ARG A 38 5.34 -1.86 16.35
C ARG A 38 4.83 -0.43 16.13
N GLY A 39 3.81 -0.09 16.89
CA GLY A 39 3.11 1.20 16.76
C GLY A 39 2.14 1.21 15.58
N ASP A 40 1.59 2.39 15.31
CA ASP A 40 0.64 2.64 14.24
C ASP A 40 1.13 3.77 13.32
N LEU A 41 0.48 3.90 12.16
CA LEU A 41 0.71 5.04 11.28
C LEU A 41 0.37 6.37 11.96
N PRO A 42 1.14 7.43 11.68
CA PRO A 42 2.20 7.51 10.66
C PRO A 42 3.61 7.12 11.15
N ASN A 43 3.77 6.62 12.38
CA ASN A 43 5.08 6.41 13.03
C ASN A 43 5.39 4.93 13.33
N PRO A 44 5.43 4.04 12.32
CA PRO A 44 5.74 2.64 12.56
C PRO A 44 7.24 2.43 12.80
N VAL A 45 7.58 1.53 13.73
CA VAL A 45 8.98 1.16 14.03
C VAL A 45 9.19 -0.35 13.97
N PRO A 46 10.38 -0.86 13.60
CA PRO A 46 10.70 -2.27 13.74
C PRO A 46 10.66 -2.73 15.19
N PHE A 47 10.27 -3.99 15.40
CA PHE A 47 10.37 -4.65 16.68
C PHE A 47 11.84 -4.86 17.08
N VAL A 48 12.14 -4.45 18.32
CA VAL A 48 13.39 -4.76 19.02
C VAL A 48 13.04 -5.66 20.19
N GLY A 49 13.66 -6.84 20.23
CA GLY A 49 13.46 -7.82 21.29
C GLY A 49 14.76 -8.12 22.04
N MET A 50 14.70 -8.99 23.05
CA MET A 50 15.85 -9.33 23.88
C MET A 50 16.30 -10.76 23.59
N ILE A 51 17.60 -10.96 23.36
CA ILE A 51 18.28 -12.28 23.33
C ILE A 51 19.41 -12.20 24.34
N ASP A 52 19.48 -13.14 25.28
CA ASP A 52 20.48 -13.17 26.35
C ASP A 52 20.65 -11.83 27.08
N ASN A 53 19.52 -11.17 27.37
CA ASN A 53 19.44 -9.86 28.02
C ASN A 53 20.11 -8.69 27.25
N ALA A 54 20.36 -8.85 25.95
CA ALA A 54 20.80 -7.79 25.05
C ALA A 54 19.73 -7.48 23.98
N PRO A 55 19.52 -6.20 23.63
CA PRO A 55 18.55 -5.80 22.61
C PRO A 55 19.03 -6.17 21.21
N HIS A 56 18.12 -6.72 20.41
CA HIS A 56 18.38 -7.16 19.04
C HIS A 56 17.28 -6.64 18.11
N LEU A 57 17.69 -6.14 16.94
CA LEU A 57 16.79 -5.88 15.82
C LEU A 57 16.55 -7.20 15.07
N PHE A 58 15.29 -7.53 14.81
CA PHE A 58 14.92 -8.75 14.10
C PHE A 58 14.56 -8.43 12.65
N ALA A 59 15.42 -8.84 11.72
CA ALA A 59 15.25 -8.67 10.29
C ALA A 59 14.97 -10.03 9.61
N PHE A 60 14.25 -10.01 8.50
CA PHE A 60 13.83 -11.22 7.81
C PHE A 60 14.02 -11.10 6.30
N THR A 61 14.39 -12.23 5.68
CA THR A 61 14.59 -12.34 4.22
C THR A 61 13.26 -12.40 3.45
N SER A 62 12.20 -12.87 4.11
CA SER A 62 10.82 -12.86 3.59
C SER A 62 9.84 -12.37 4.66
N GLY A 63 8.70 -11.82 4.24
CA GLY A 63 7.67 -11.45 5.20
C GLY A 63 6.92 -12.65 5.77
N GLU A 64 6.93 -13.82 5.11
CA GLU A 64 6.47 -15.10 5.70
C GLU A 64 7.21 -15.40 7.00
N ARG A 65 8.55 -15.24 6.99
CA ARG A 65 9.39 -15.45 8.18
C ARG A 65 9.15 -14.39 9.25
N ALA A 66 8.97 -13.14 8.85
CA ALA A 66 8.61 -12.07 9.78
C ALA A 66 7.24 -12.33 10.44
N HIS A 67 6.26 -12.78 9.66
CA HIS A 67 4.92 -13.10 10.14
C HIS A 67 4.94 -14.29 11.09
N ALA A 68 5.60 -15.40 10.71
CA ALA A 68 5.78 -16.56 11.56
C ALA A 68 6.45 -16.18 12.90
N PHE A 69 7.53 -15.38 12.85
CA PHE A 69 8.15 -14.85 14.06
C PHE A 69 7.17 -14.03 14.90
N GLY A 70 6.38 -13.15 14.29
CA GLY A 70 5.43 -12.32 15.00
C GLY A 70 4.33 -13.11 15.70
N GLN A 71 3.86 -14.21 15.09
CA GLN A 71 2.92 -15.14 15.71
C GLN A 71 3.56 -15.82 16.93
N ASP A 72 4.73 -16.44 16.72
CA ASP A 72 5.43 -17.21 17.75
C ASP A 72 5.88 -16.33 18.93
N ALA A 73 6.25 -15.09 18.67
CA ALA A 73 6.65 -14.10 19.67
C ALA A 73 5.45 -13.41 20.37
N GLY A 74 4.20 -13.75 20.03
CA GLY A 74 3.01 -13.14 20.63
C GLY A 74 2.84 -11.65 20.29
N LEU A 75 3.29 -11.24 19.09
CA LEU A 75 3.24 -9.87 18.59
C LEU A 75 2.03 -9.62 17.67
N ALA A 76 1.17 -10.62 17.48
CA ALA A 76 -0.07 -10.49 16.73
C ALA A 76 -1.11 -9.62 17.47
N GLU A 77 -1.98 -8.96 16.71
CA GLU A 77 -3.14 -8.25 17.23
C GLU A 77 -4.23 -9.22 17.72
N GLN A 78 -5.29 -8.69 18.33
CA GLN A 78 -6.39 -9.50 18.87
C GLN A 78 -7.09 -10.37 17.81
N ASP A 79 -7.07 -9.93 16.55
CA ASP A 79 -7.62 -10.66 15.41
C ASP A 79 -6.62 -11.65 14.79
N GLY A 80 -5.41 -11.77 15.36
CA GLY A 80 -4.34 -12.62 14.87
C GLY A 80 -3.45 -11.96 13.82
N THR A 81 -3.67 -10.70 13.43
CA THR A 81 -2.85 -10.03 12.41
C THR A 81 -1.47 -9.69 12.95
N VAL A 82 -0.40 -10.05 12.22
CA VAL A 82 0.96 -9.51 12.47
C VAL A 82 1.23 -8.39 11.50
N LYS A 83 1.47 -7.18 12.01
CA LYS A 83 1.88 -6.03 11.20
C LYS A 83 3.36 -6.17 10.81
N VAL A 84 3.67 -6.02 9.52
CA VAL A 84 5.04 -6.18 8.99
C VAL A 84 5.47 -4.93 8.22
N LEU A 85 6.72 -4.53 8.40
CA LEU A 85 7.40 -3.54 7.58
C LEU A 85 8.21 -4.23 6.48
N ALA A 86 8.17 -3.67 5.29
CA ALA A 86 8.99 -4.01 4.13
C ALA A 86 9.86 -2.80 3.78
N LEU A 87 11.06 -2.72 4.35
CA LEU A 87 11.94 -1.56 4.16
C LEU A 87 12.83 -1.78 2.92
N PRO A 88 12.84 -0.86 1.95
CA PRO A 88 13.85 -0.87 0.90
C PRO A 88 15.26 -0.93 1.50
N LEU A 89 16.18 -1.63 0.84
CA LEU A 89 17.52 -1.88 1.40
C LEU A 89 18.23 -0.63 1.96
N PRO A 90 18.28 0.53 1.27
CA PRO A 90 18.92 1.73 1.83
C PRO A 90 18.30 2.18 3.17
N ASN A 91 16.98 2.05 3.32
CA ASN A 91 16.27 2.39 4.55
C ASN A 91 16.55 1.36 5.64
N ALA A 92 16.61 0.08 5.27
CA ALA A 92 16.91 -1.01 6.18
C ALA A 92 18.33 -0.88 6.77
N ILE A 93 19.30 -0.40 5.97
CA ILE A 93 20.65 -0.08 6.42
C ILE A 93 20.64 1.17 7.32
N SER A 94 19.95 2.23 6.91
CA SER A 94 19.84 3.47 7.70
C SER A 94 19.26 3.22 9.08
N ILE A 95 18.23 2.36 9.20
CA ILE A 95 17.60 2.07 10.49
C ILE A 95 18.51 1.25 11.40
N CYS A 96 19.35 0.36 10.86
CA CYS A 96 20.38 -0.32 11.64
C CYS A 96 21.33 0.69 12.28
N GLY A 97 21.83 1.67 11.52
CA GLY A 97 22.71 2.72 12.05
C GLY A 97 22.05 3.60 13.13
N GLN A 98 20.79 3.97 12.94
CA GLN A 98 20.03 4.74 13.94
C GLN A 98 19.85 3.95 15.24
N LEU A 99 19.45 2.68 15.14
CA LEU A 99 19.23 1.80 16.29
C LEU A 99 20.52 1.44 17.02
N ALA A 100 21.66 1.34 16.30
CA ALA A 100 22.98 1.22 16.91
C ALA A 100 23.25 2.39 17.88
N GLY A 101 22.99 3.63 17.43
CA GLY A 101 23.11 4.83 18.25
C GLY A 101 22.12 4.91 19.43
N GLN A 102 21.05 4.12 19.39
CA GLN A 102 20.04 4.01 20.45
C GLN A 102 20.26 2.81 21.38
N GLY A 103 21.40 2.12 21.26
CA GLY A 103 21.75 1.01 22.14
C GLY A 103 21.20 -0.34 21.70
N VAL A 104 20.89 -0.53 20.42
CA VAL A 104 20.56 -1.84 19.82
C VAL A 104 21.77 -2.30 18.98
N PRO A 105 22.72 -3.04 19.58
CA PRO A 105 24.03 -3.29 18.97
C PRO A 105 24.03 -4.37 17.89
N THR A 106 22.97 -5.17 17.78
CA THR A 106 22.97 -6.37 16.93
C THR A 106 21.68 -6.48 16.13
N VAL A 107 21.82 -6.80 14.84
CA VAL A 107 20.72 -7.28 14.00
C VAL A 107 20.83 -8.79 13.85
N VAL A 108 19.69 -9.48 13.91
CA VAL A 108 19.57 -10.93 13.71
C VAL A 108 18.67 -11.18 12.52
N TYR A 109 19.17 -11.95 11.56
CA TYR A 109 18.42 -12.37 10.37
C TYR A 109 17.82 -13.74 10.57
N ASP A 110 16.52 -13.86 10.25
CA ASP A 110 15.79 -15.13 10.23
C ASP A 110 16.03 -15.95 11.51
N VAL A 111 15.78 -15.33 12.67
CA VAL A 111 16.12 -15.94 13.98
C VAL A 111 15.52 -17.34 14.20
N HIS A 112 14.34 -17.63 13.63
CA HIS A 112 13.70 -18.95 13.71
C HIS A 112 14.46 -20.05 12.95
N GLN A 113 15.37 -19.65 12.06
CA GLN A 113 16.22 -20.52 11.23
C GLN A 113 17.65 -20.59 11.80
N ALA A 114 17.77 -20.63 13.13
CA ALA A 114 19.02 -20.55 13.90
C ALA A 114 19.79 -19.21 13.80
N GLY A 115 19.24 -18.19 13.12
CA GLY A 115 19.75 -16.82 13.08
C GLY A 115 21.13 -16.64 12.43
N ILE A 116 21.37 -15.52 11.73
CA ILE A 116 22.74 -15.02 11.49
C ILE A 116 22.79 -13.58 12.00
N THR A 117 23.80 -13.24 12.78
CA THR A 117 23.92 -11.94 13.44
C THR A 117 24.97 -11.07 12.79
N LEU A 118 24.76 -9.76 12.85
CA LEU A 118 25.75 -8.74 12.50
C LEU A 118 25.61 -7.57 13.48
N PRO A 119 26.72 -6.98 13.93
CA PRO A 119 26.64 -5.71 14.65
C PRO A 119 25.96 -4.65 13.78
N THR A 120 25.00 -3.92 14.33
CA THR A 120 24.18 -2.95 13.57
C THR A 120 25.02 -1.84 12.95
N ASP A 121 26.14 -1.46 13.58
CA ASP A 121 27.13 -0.50 13.07
C ASP A 121 28.04 -1.06 11.96
N GLN A 122 28.10 -2.39 11.79
CA GLN A 122 28.86 -3.06 10.72
C GLN A 122 28.02 -3.39 9.48
N VAL A 123 26.69 -3.20 9.53
CA VAL A 123 25.79 -3.46 8.40
C VAL A 123 26.18 -2.61 7.18
N GLU A 124 26.31 -1.30 7.34
CA GLU A 124 26.66 -0.38 6.24
C GLU A 124 28.09 -0.61 5.72
N PRO A 125 29.13 -0.71 6.57
CA PRO A 125 30.48 -1.04 6.12
C PRO A 125 30.56 -2.33 5.29
N LEU A 126 29.90 -3.40 5.76
CA LEU A 126 29.91 -4.69 5.06
C LEU A 126 29.15 -4.60 3.73
N TRP A 127 28.01 -3.90 3.71
CA TRP A 127 27.27 -3.66 2.48
C TRP A 127 28.12 -2.93 1.43
N ARG A 128 28.82 -1.86 1.82
CA ARG A 128 29.72 -1.12 0.92
C ARG A 128 30.87 -1.99 0.41
N GLN A 129 31.41 -2.87 1.25
CA GLN A 129 32.48 -3.78 0.86
C GLN A 129 32.02 -4.82 -0.18
N LEU A 130 30.80 -5.34 -0.04
CA LEU A 130 30.25 -6.38 -0.92
C LEU A 130 29.61 -5.81 -2.20
N SER A 131 29.17 -4.56 -2.15
CA SER A 131 28.61 -3.87 -3.31
C SER A 131 29.73 -3.40 -4.23
N THR A 132 29.65 -3.72 -5.53
CA THR A 132 30.55 -3.16 -6.56
C THR A 132 30.23 -1.70 -6.92
N VAL A 133 29.47 -1.01 -6.06
CA VAL A 133 29.00 0.35 -6.24
C VAL A 133 29.89 1.24 -5.36
N ASP A 134 30.80 1.99 -5.99
CA ASP A 134 31.82 2.82 -5.32
C ASP A 134 31.23 3.93 -4.41
N GLU A 135 29.94 4.23 -4.55
CA GLU A 135 29.19 5.12 -3.66
C GLU A 135 27.86 4.47 -3.27
N VAL A 136 27.55 4.48 -1.97
CA VAL A 136 26.15 4.54 -1.53
C VAL A 136 25.58 5.77 -2.22
N PRO A 137 24.63 5.67 -3.16
CA PRO A 137 24.03 6.88 -3.67
C PRO A 137 23.48 7.62 -2.46
N ALA A 138 24.00 8.82 -2.21
CA ALA A 138 23.48 9.73 -1.22
C ALA A 138 22.10 10.18 -1.74
N GLY A 139 21.12 9.30 -1.57
CA GLY A 139 19.89 9.36 -2.34
C GLY A 139 19.38 7.94 -2.60
N PRO A 140 18.20 7.57 -2.08
CA PRO A 140 17.59 6.28 -2.40
C PRO A 140 17.43 6.10 -3.93
N ALA A 141 17.72 4.87 -4.38
CA ALA A 141 17.70 4.43 -5.78
C ALA A 141 16.47 4.92 -6.55
N PRO A 142 16.59 5.16 -7.88
CA PRO A 142 15.45 5.51 -8.71
C PRO A 142 14.40 4.41 -8.56
N VAL A 143 13.18 4.83 -8.21
CA VAL A 143 12.05 3.95 -8.03
C VAL A 143 11.51 3.56 -9.41
N VAL A 144 12.28 2.76 -10.13
CA VAL A 144 11.86 2.13 -11.38
C VAL A 144 11.06 0.89 -10.98
N ASP A 145 9.75 1.11 -10.79
CA ASP A 145 8.78 0.12 -10.28
C ASP A 145 9.00 -0.24 -8.79
N PRO A 146 8.43 0.55 -7.85
CA PRO A 146 8.73 0.39 -6.43
C PRO A 146 8.37 -1.01 -5.91
N VAL A 147 9.00 -1.34 -4.80
CA VAL A 147 8.58 -2.31 -3.76
C VAL A 147 7.09 -2.25 -3.38
N PHE A 148 6.30 -1.34 -3.95
CA PHE A 148 4.89 -1.09 -3.76
C PHE A 148 3.97 -1.99 -4.60
N GLY A 149 2.76 -2.22 -4.09
CA GLY A 149 1.68 -2.92 -4.78
C GLY A 149 1.50 -4.36 -4.33
N TRP A 150 0.78 -5.15 -5.12
CA TRP A 150 0.43 -6.53 -4.79
C TRP A 150 1.55 -7.53 -5.10
N TYR A 151 1.72 -8.48 -4.19
CA TYR A 151 2.67 -9.58 -4.24
C TYR A 151 2.01 -10.88 -3.85
N ALA A 152 2.52 -11.96 -4.40
CA ALA A 152 2.15 -13.29 -3.97
C ALA A 152 3.34 -14.23 -4.02
N THR A 153 3.39 -15.17 -3.10
CA THR A 153 4.37 -16.26 -3.11
C THR A 153 3.69 -17.53 -3.60
N PHE A 154 4.23 -18.11 -4.66
CA PHE A 154 3.73 -19.33 -5.28
C PHE A 154 4.91 -20.29 -5.50
N GLN A 155 4.78 -21.52 -4.98
CA GLN A 155 5.84 -22.54 -5.05
C GLN A 155 7.21 -22.02 -4.57
N GLY A 156 7.23 -21.24 -3.48
CA GLY A 156 8.45 -20.69 -2.89
C GLY A 156 9.09 -19.52 -3.64
N GLN A 157 8.47 -19.04 -4.73
CA GLN A 157 8.92 -17.89 -5.50
C GLN A 157 7.94 -16.72 -5.38
N GLU A 158 8.46 -15.51 -5.16
CA GLU A 158 7.64 -14.30 -5.07
C GLU A 158 7.44 -13.65 -6.45
N PHE A 159 6.18 -13.28 -6.73
CA PHE A 159 5.74 -12.63 -7.96
C PHE A 159 5.06 -11.30 -7.64
N ARG A 160 5.01 -10.40 -8.62
CA ARG A 160 3.99 -9.34 -8.61
C ARG A 160 2.64 -10.01 -8.79
N ALA A 161 1.62 -9.49 -8.14
CA ALA A 161 0.26 -10.02 -8.22
C ALA A 161 -0.73 -8.97 -8.70
N ASP A 162 -1.86 -9.39 -9.24
CA ASP A 162 -3.09 -8.61 -9.31
C ASP A 162 -4.23 -9.55 -8.84
N PRO A 163 -4.80 -9.33 -7.64
CA PRO A 163 -5.91 -10.16 -7.16
C PRO A 163 -7.18 -9.88 -7.97
N MET A 164 -7.92 -10.93 -8.29
CA MET A 164 -9.12 -10.88 -9.13
C MET A 164 -10.40 -11.05 -8.29
N PRO A 165 -11.54 -10.47 -8.72
CA PRO A 165 -12.82 -10.63 -8.01
C PRO A 165 -13.34 -12.07 -7.95
N ASP A 166 -12.90 -12.94 -8.86
CA ASP A 166 -13.31 -14.35 -8.94
C ASP A 166 -12.50 -15.29 -8.03
N GLY A 167 -11.63 -14.73 -7.18
CA GLY A 167 -10.79 -15.51 -6.25
C GLY A 167 -9.50 -16.05 -6.88
N THR A 168 -9.23 -15.76 -8.16
CA THR A 168 -7.92 -16.01 -8.76
C THR A 168 -6.96 -14.84 -8.49
N VAL A 169 -5.67 -15.08 -8.72
CA VAL A 169 -4.63 -14.07 -8.67
C VAL A 169 -3.79 -14.20 -9.94
N GLU A 170 -3.64 -13.11 -10.67
CA GLU A 170 -2.69 -13.06 -11.78
C GLU A 170 -1.29 -12.78 -11.24
N LEU A 171 -0.34 -13.66 -11.54
CA LEU A 171 1.06 -13.57 -11.16
C LEU A 171 1.88 -13.06 -12.34
N PHE A 172 2.81 -12.14 -12.06
CA PHE A 172 3.74 -11.60 -13.04
C PHE A 172 5.19 -11.75 -12.55
N PRO A 173 6.12 -12.16 -13.42
CA PRO A 173 7.53 -12.21 -13.08
C PRO A 173 8.04 -10.85 -12.62
N ARG A 174 8.86 -10.84 -11.57
CA ARG A 174 9.56 -9.64 -11.09
C ARG A 174 10.85 -9.35 -11.86
N GLY A 175 11.40 -10.35 -12.54
CA GLY A 175 12.65 -10.23 -13.27
C GLY A 175 12.96 -11.51 -14.07
N PRO A 176 14.15 -11.61 -14.67
CA PRO A 176 14.58 -12.82 -15.35
C PRO A 176 14.76 -13.97 -14.34
N GLY A 177 14.38 -15.17 -14.75
CA GLY A 177 14.47 -16.37 -13.93
C GLY A 177 13.71 -17.53 -14.58
N GLU A 178 13.92 -18.73 -14.07
CA GLU A 178 13.07 -19.86 -14.41
C GLU A 178 11.66 -19.60 -13.90
N LEU A 179 10.67 -19.89 -14.74
CA LEU A 179 9.26 -19.69 -14.43
C LEU A 179 8.57 -21.05 -14.37
N PRO A 180 7.62 -21.24 -13.43
CA PRO A 180 6.77 -22.40 -13.43
C PRO A 180 6.04 -22.62 -14.78
N PRO A 181 5.78 -23.88 -15.20
CA PRO A 181 5.29 -24.18 -16.56
C PRO A 181 3.93 -23.58 -16.95
N MET A 182 3.11 -23.14 -15.98
CA MET A 182 1.80 -22.53 -16.24
C MET A 182 1.87 -21.06 -16.67
N PHE A 183 3.05 -20.43 -16.64
CA PHE A 183 3.21 -19.07 -17.15
C PHE A 183 3.06 -19.05 -18.67
N GLN A 184 2.22 -18.14 -19.14
CA GLN A 184 1.90 -17.94 -20.55
C GLN A 184 2.14 -16.47 -20.96
N ARG A 185 2.06 -16.19 -22.26
CA ARG A 185 2.14 -14.83 -22.82
C ARG A 185 0.82 -14.46 -23.47
N ASP A 186 0.30 -13.27 -23.18
CA ASP A 186 -0.83 -12.72 -23.93
C ASP A 186 -0.39 -12.05 -25.25
N GLU A 187 -1.36 -11.57 -26.02
CA GLU A 187 -1.16 -10.89 -27.31
C GLU A 187 -0.29 -9.62 -27.19
N GLN A 188 -0.25 -8.99 -26.01
CA GLN A 188 0.58 -7.82 -25.72
C GLN A 188 2.00 -8.21 -25.27
N GLY A 189 2.31 -9.52 -25.22
CA GLY A 189 3.59 -10.06 -24.80
C GLY A 189 3.76 -10.11 -23.27
N THR A 190 2.72 -9.80 -22.49
CA THR A 190 2.75 -9.85 -21.03
C THR A 190 2.86 -11.30 -20.59
N VAL A 191 3.91 -11.60 -19.81
CA VAL A 191 4.11 -12.92 -19.20
C VAL A 191 3.33 -12.98 -17.89
N PHE A 192 2.42 -13.94 -17.74
CA PHE A 192 1.60 -14.09 -16.55
C PHE A 192 1.13 -15.54 -16.32
N ALA A 193 0.69 -15.84 -15.10
CA ALA A 193 -0.06 -17.04 -14.76
C ALA A 193 -1.30 -16.65 -13.95
N SER A 194 -2.42 -17.37 -14.09
CA SER A 194 -3.58 -17.22 -13.21
C SER A 194 -3.63 -18.42 -12.27
N VAL A 195 -3.64 -18.15 -10.96
CA VAL A 195 -3.56 -19.17 -9.92
C VAL A 195 -4.70 -18.95 -8.91
N PRO A 196 -5.42 -19.99 -8.47
CA PRO A 196 -6.36 -19.88 -7.37
C PRO A 196 -5.67 -19.38 -6.10
N ARG A 197 -6.29 -18.44 -5.38
CA ARG A 197 -5.69 -17.82 -4.19
C ARG A 197 -5.24 -18.82 -3.12
N ASN A 198 -5.94 -19.94 -2.96
CA ASN A 198 -5.63 -20.99 -2.00
C ASN A 198 -4.40 -21.86 -2.37
N GLN A 199 -3.81 -21.67 -3.55
CA GLN A 199 -2.55 -22.31 -3.93
C GLN A 199 -1.33 -21.42 -3.66
N LEU A 200 -1.55 -20.18 -3.21
CA LEU A 200 -0.49 -19.27 -2.79
C LEU A 200 -0.07 -19.61 -1.36
N SER A 201 1.19 -19.37 -1.02
CA SER A 201 1.66 -19.38 0.37
C SER A 201 1.58 -17.99 1.01
N GLU A 202 1.60 -16.93 0.19
CA GLU A 202 1.38 -15.55 0.64
C GLU A 202 0.62 -14.76 -0.42
N LEU A 203 -0.21 -13.80 0.02
CA LEU A 203 -0.78 -12.74 -0.80
C LEU A 203 -0.79 -11.48 0.04
N TYR A 204 -0.15 -10.41 -0.43
CA TYR A 204 -0.02 -9.19 0.37
C TYR A 204 0.18 -7.95 -0.51
N THR A 205 -0.08 -6.78 0.04
CA THR A 205 0.29 -5.48 -0.57
C THR A 205 1.42 -4.82 0.19
N ILE A 206 2.19 -3.97 -0.47
CA ILE A 206 3.08 -3.02 0.18
C ILE A 206 2.67 -1.59 -0.19
N ASN A 207 2.38 -0.76 0.82
CA ASN A 207 2.17 0.68 0.66
C ASN A 207 3.40 1.45 1.13
N LEU A 208 3.98 2.27 0.25
CA LEU A 208 5.14 3.08 0.61
C LEU A 208 4.69 4.37 1.28
N THR A 209 5.35 4.69 2.39
CA THR A 209 5.15 5.94 3.12
C THR A 209 6.41 6.78 3.09
N ALA A 210 6.30 8.07 3.38
CA ALA A 210 7.41 8.99 3.49
C ALA A 210 7.07 10.17 4.37
N THR A 211 8.10 10.92 4.77
CA THR A 211 7.92 12.24 5.36
C THR A 211 8.56 13.31 4.49
N VAL A 212 7.95 14.49 4.48
CA VAL A 212 8.51 15.72 3.89
C VAL A 212 8.37 16.81 4.93
N ASP A 213 9.50 17.40 5.34
CA ASP A 213 9.54 18.43 6.39
C ASP A 213 8.84 18.02 7.70
N GLY A 214 8.87 16.73 8.02
CA GLY A 214 8.24 16.13 9.20
C GLY A 214 6.77 15.73 9.03
N GLU A 215 6.15 16.05 7.90
CA GLU A 215 4.74 15.72 7.62
C GLU A 215 4.61 14.38 6.89
N PRO A 216 3.59 13.56 7.21
CA PRO A 216 3.47 12.20 6.68
C PRO A 216 2.74 12.13 5.34
N PHE A 217 3.22 11.26 4.46
CA PHE A 217 2.67 11.04 3.12
C PHE A 217 2.69 9.56 2.73
N GLY A 218 1.72 9.15 1.92
CA GLY A 218 1.83 7.99 1.05
C GLY A 218 2.57 8.33 -0.23
N VAL A 219 3.41 7.41 -0.71
CA VAL A 219 4.18 7.57 -1.93
C VAL A 219 3.43 6.93 -3.10
N VAL A 220 3.08 7.73 -4.09
CA VAL A 220 2.44 7.28 -5.33
C VAL A 220 3.48 6.95 -6.40
N ALA A 221 4.47 7.83 -6.55
CA ALA A 221 5.59 7.68 -7.48
C ALA A 221 6.80 8.45 -6.95
N ALA A 222 8.01 8.03 -7.33
CA ALA A 222 9.25 8.63 -6.83
C ALA A 222 10.39 8.59 -7.86
N ASP A 223 10.07 8.69 -9.15
CA ASP A 223 11.05 8.75 -10.23
C ASP A 223 11.36 10.21 -10.60
N GLY A 224 12.54 10.69 -10.22
CA GLY A 224 12.97 12.09 -10.33
C GLY A 224 12.23 13.06 -9.39
N GLN A 225 10.90 13.10 -9.48
CA GLN A 225 10.00 13.80 -8.57
C GLN A 225 9.17 12.79 -7.76
N ALA A 226 8.98 13.07 -6.48
CA ALA A 226 8.07 12.33 -5.63
C ALA A 226 6.66 12.89 -5.74
N ARG A 227 5.70 12.08 -6.20
CA ARG A 227 4.27 12.36 -6.11
C ARG A 227 3.70 11.67 -4.88
N LEU A 228 3.08 12.47 -4.02
CA LEU A 228 2.73 12.09 -2.66
C LEU A 228 1.28 12.43 -2.36
N VAL A 229 0.64 11.62 -1.52
CA VAL A 229 -0.70 11.89 -0.97
C VAL A 229 -0.56 12.08 0.53
N TYR A 230 -1.04 13.21 1.05
CA TYR A 230 -0.92 13.56 2.47
C TYR A 230 -1.67 12.56 3.35
N ASP A 231 -1.01 12.09 4.41
CA ASP A 231 -1.56 11.11 5.35
C ASP A 231 -1.92 11.71 6.72
N GLY A 232 -1.64 13.00 6.94
CA GLY A 232 -1.81 13.64 8.25
C GLY A 232 -3.26 13.99 8.63
N GLY A 233 -4.23 13.78 7.73
CA GLY A 233 -5.67 13.87 8.04
C GLY A 233 -6.25 15.28 8.26
N ASP A 234 -5.41 16.29 8.47
CA ASP A 234 -5.83 17.69 8.65
C ASP A 234 -5.79 18.49 7.34
N GLY A 235 -6.96 18.79 6.79
CA GLY A 235 -7.11 19.56 5.56
C GLY A 235 -6.90 21.07 5.71
N PHE A 236 -6.92 21.63 6.92
CA PHE A 236 -6.51 23.03 7.14
C PHE A 236 -4.99 23.13 7.14
N ARG A 237 -4.31 22.21 7.82
CA ARG A 237 -2.85 22.08 7.81
C ARG A 237 -2.32 21.85 6.39
N ALA A 238 -2.95 20.95 5.63
CA ALA A 238 -2.57 20.69 4.24
C ALA A 238 -2.64 21.95 3.37
N ARG A 239 -3.67 22.79 3.52
CA ARG A 239 -3.80 24.07 2.80
C ARG A 239 -2.75 25.09 3.25
N GLN A 240 -2.44 25.16 4.54
CA GLN A 240 -1.36 26.02 5.06
C GLN A 240 0.01 25.64 4.50
N MET A 241 0.25 24.35 4.28
CA MET A 241 1.45 23.82 3.64
C MET A 241 1.48 24.05 2.11
N GLY A 242 0.39 24.56 1.52
CA GLY A 242 0.27 24.79 0.09
C GLY A 242 0.12 23.51 -0.73
N LEU A 243 -0.38 22.42 -0.12
CA LEU A 243 -0.68 21.19 -0.86
C LEU A 243 -1.83 21.38 -1.84
N THR A 244 -1.81 20.64 -2.94
CA THR A 244 -2.88 20.70 -3.94
C THR A 244 -4.03 19.78 -3.53
N GLU A 245 -5.21 20.35 -3.26
CA GLU A 245 -6.43 19.56 -3.04
C GLU A 245 -6.94 19.04 -4.40
N VAL A 246 -6.71 17.77 -4.71
CA VAL A 246 -7.07 17.16 -6.01
C VAL A 246 -8.52 16.67 -6.03
N GLU A 247 -9.08 16.42 -4.85
CA GLU A 247 -10.50 16.23 -4.56
C GLU A 247 -10.73 16.52 -3.07
N PHE A 248 -11.97 16.69 -2.65
CA PHE A 248 -12.29 17.05 -1.26
C PHE A 248 -11.63 16.13 -0.24
N GLY A 249 -10.77 16.71 0.61
CA GLY A 249 -10.04 16.00 1.65
C GLY A 249 -8.78 15.25 1.19
N VAL A 250 -8.53 15.12 -0.11
CA VAL A 250 -7.31 14.48 -0.64
C VAL A 250 -6.35 15.54 -1.15
N PHE A 251 -5.18 15.60 -0.51
CA PHE A 251 -4.15 16.58 -0.80
C PHE A 251 -2.90 15.91 -1.35
N GLU A 252 -2.42 16.37 -2.50
CA GLU A 252 -1.20 15.89 -3.13
C GLU A 252 -0.05 16.89 -3.04
N ALA A 253 1.17 16.34 -3.02
CA ALA A 253 2.41 17.09 -3.17
C ALA A 253 3.23 16.49 -4.32
N VAL A 254 3.88 17.37 -5.09
CA VAL A 254 4.97 16.98 -5.99
C VAL A 254 6.22 17.69 -5.51
N VAL A 255 7.21 16.92 -5.07
CA VAL A 255 8.45 17.46 -4.50
C VAL A 255 9.68 16.80 -5.13
N PRO A 256 10.82 17.49 -5.18
CA PRO A 256 12.09 16.84 -5.49
C PRO A 256 12.32 15.62 -4.59
N ARG A 257 12.79 14.52 -5.18
CA ARG A 257 12.94 13.22 -4.51
C ARG A 257 13.78 13.29 -3.22
N GLU A 258 14.77 14.17 -3.20
CA GLU A 258 15.72 14.40 -2.11
C GLU A 258 15.12 15.10 -0.90
N ARG A 259 14.00 15.83 -1.05
CA ARG A 259 13.25 16.40 0.08
C ARG A 259 12.44 15.34 0.83
N MET A 260 12.19 14.21 0.18
CA MET A 260 11.44 13.12 0.74
C MET A 260 12.36 12.16 1.50
N VAL A 261 12.13 12.05 2.80
CA VAL A 261 12.67 10.94 3.59
C VAL A 261 11.75 9.76 3.36
N MET A 262 12.21 8.78 2.58
CA MET A 262 11.44 7.57 2.33
C MET A 262 11.21 6.87 3.67
N GLY A 263 9.95 6.63 4.00
CA GLY A 263 9.53 5.94 5.21
C GLY A 263 9.48 4.44 4.99
N ASN A 264 8.55 3.79 5.68
CA ASN A 264 8.44 2.35 5.68
C ASN A 264 7.50 1.87 4.56
N GLY A 265 7.80 0.72 3.96
CA GLY A 265 6.80 -0.05 3.23
C GLY A 265 5.91 -0.76 4.23
N LEU A 266 4.63 -0.44 4.26
CA LEU A 266 3.65 -1.14 5.08
C LEU A 266 3.18 -2.37 4.34
N ARG A 267 3.44 -3.55 4.90
CA ARG A 267 2.88 -4.79 4.38
C ARG A 267 1.49 -5.01 4.97
N GLY A 268 0.52 -5.27 4.10
CA GLY A 268 -0.82 -5.72 4.46
C GLY A 268 -1.08 -7.10 3.90
N ASP A 269 -1.20 -8.10 4.78
CA ASP A 269 -1.46 -9.49 4.43
C ASP A 269 -2.93 -9.75 4.11
N LEU A 270 -3.18 -10.60 3.12
CA LEU A 270 -4.50 -10.99 2.67
C LEU A 270 -4.73 -12.48 2.96
N PRO A 271 -5.89 -12.86 3.54
CA PRO A 271 -6.17 -14.25 3.92
C PRO A 271 -6.21 -15.16 2.69
N LEU A 272 -5.66 -16.37 2.71
CA LEU A 272 -5.59 -17.22 1.51
C LEU A 272 -6.80 -18.15 1.33
N ASP A 273 -7.50 -18.41 2.42
CA ASP A 273 -8.51 -19.45 2.60
C ASP A 273 -9.95 -18.94 2.58
N ARG A 274 -10.16 -17.62 2.50
CA ARG A 274 -11.51 -17.05 2.42
C ARG A 274 -12.25 -17.60 1.20
N GLU A 275 -13.39 -18.26 1.45
CA GLU A 275 -14.36 -18.62 0.42
C GLU A 275 -14.67 -17.39 -0.46
N VAL A 276 -14.82 -17.63 -1.76
CA VAL A 276 -15.11 -16.60 -2.76
C VAL A 276 -16.59 -16.21 -2.65
N GLU A 277 -16.95 -15.54 -1.55
CA GLU A 277 -18.14 -14.68 -1.61
C GLU A 277 -17.85 -13.56 -2.62
N PRO A 278 -18.85 -13.14 -3.42
CA PRO A 278 -18.67 -11.98 -4.30
C PRO A 278 -18.13 -10.82 -3.47
N PRO A 279 -17.02 -10.19 -3.87
CA PRO A 279 -16.44 -9.14 -3.06
C PRO A 279 -17.44 -8.01 -2.92
N THR A 280 -17.48 -7.39 -1.73
CA THR A 280 -18.20 -6.13 -1.55
C THR A 280 -17.72 -5.14 -2.62
N VAL A 281 -18.64 -4.63 -3.44
CA VAL A 281 -18.30 -3.65 -4.46
C VAL A 281 -18.27 -2.26 -3.81
N MET A 282 -17.15 -1.57 -3.93
CA MET A 282 -16.99 -0.18 -3.55
C MET A 282 -17.26 0.73 -4.74
N GLN A 283 -17.75 1.94 -4.47
CA GLN A 283 -18.04 2.98 -5.45
C GLN A 283 -17.34 4.28 -5.06
N LYS A 284 -16.67 4.92 -6.03
CA LYS A 284 -16.09 6.26 -5.91
C LYS A 284 -16.60 7.16 -7.03
N VAL A 285 -17.10 8.34 -6.68
CA VAL A 285 -17.41 9.38 -7.68
C VAL A 285 -16.11 10.01 -8.16
N LEU A 286 -15.94 10.16 -9.47
CA LEU A 286 -14.74 10.74 -10.07
C LEU A 286 -14.94 12.18 -10.53
N THR A 287 -13.93 13.01 -10.33
CA THR A 287 -13.85 14.33 -10.98
C THR A 287 -13.59 14.18 -12.48
N PRO A 288 -13.92 15.20 -13.32
CA PRO A 288 -13.62 15.16 -14.75
C PRO A 288 -12.13 14.90 -15.07
N GLN A 289 -11.23 15.42 -14.24
CA GLN A 289 -9.79 15.18 -14.36
C GLN A 289 -9.44 13.72 -14.08
N GLN A 290 -10.00 13.11 -13.02
CA GLN A 290 -9.77 11.70 -12.71
C GLN A 290 -10.30 10.77 -13.81
N VAL A 291 -11.45 11.09 -14.43
CA VAL A 291 -11.96 10.35 -15.60
C VAL A 291 -10.97 10.42 -16.75
N SER A 292 -10.45 11.62 -17.04
CA SER A 292 -9.42 11.81 -18.08
C SER A 292 -8.14 11.02 -17.75
N ASP A 293 -7.75 10.96 -16.48
CA ASP A 293 -6.59 10.18 -16.02
C ASP A 293 -6.82 8.67 -16.10
N CYS A 294 -8.03 8.17 -15.85
CA CYS A 294 -8.39 6.77 -16.13
C CYS A 294 -8.20 6.47 -17.62
N LEU A 295 -8.83 7.25 -18.48
CA LEU A 295 -8.83 7.04 -19.94
C LEU A 295 -7.46 7.27 -20.61
N ALA A 296 -6.55 7.97 -19.92
CA ALA A 296 -5.16 8.17 -20.33
C ALA A 296 -4.19 7.23 -19.60
N ASN A 297 -4.71 6.25 -18.87
CA ASN A 297 -3.92 5.23 -18.18
C ASN A 297 -3.00 5.77 -17.06
N ARG A 298 -3.35 6.91 -16.46
CA ARG A 298 -2.62 7.60 -15.38
C ARG A 298 -3.25 7.42 -13.99
N TYR A 299 -4.53 7.08 -13.92
CA TYR A 299 -5.21 6.79 -12.66
C TYR A 299 -4.95 5.33 -12.24
N ARG A 300 -4.29 5.15 -11.10
CA ARG A 300 -3.76 3.86 -10.60
C ARG A 300 -4.05 3.58 -9.14
N PHE A 301 -4.49 4.59 -8.40
CA PHE A 301 -4.68 4.53 -6.96
C PHE A 301 -6.00 5.16 -6.58
N VAL A 302 -6.63 4.62 -5.56
CA VAL A 302 -7.82 5.18 -4.94
C VAL A 302 -7.44 5.76 -3.59
N ALA A 303 -7.82 7.01 -3.36
CA ALA A 303 -7.74 7.73 -2.09
C ALA A 303 -9.09 8.40 -1.81
N GLY A 304 -9.25 8.96 -0.61
CA GLY A 304 -10.40 9.78 -0.27
C GLY A 304 -11.67 8.98 0.01
N PHE A 305 -12.81 9.65 -0.12
CA PHE A 305 -14.11 9.11 0.21
C PHE A 305 -14.60 8.06 -0.80
N VAL A 306 -15.10 6.94 -0.27
CA VAL A 306 -15.70 5.83 -1.02
C VAL A 306 -16.90 5.26 -0.26
N HIS A 307 -17.80 4.60 -0.97
CA HIS A 307 -19.01 3.98 -0.41
C HIS A 307 -19.11 2.53 -0.85
N ARG A 308 -19.81 1.67 -0.11
CA ARG A 308 -20.27 0.41 -0.71
C ARG A 308 -21.31 0.74 -1.78
N ALA A 309 -21.19 0.15 -2.95
CA ALA A 309 -22.09 0.42 -4.08
C ALA A 309 -23.56 0.14 -3.72
N GLN A 310 -23.82 -0.90 -2.93
CA GLN A 310 -25.17 -1.23 -2.45
C GLN A 310 -25.81 -0.12 -1.59
N ASP A 311 -24.99 0.61 -0.80
CA ASP A 311 -25.50 1.63 0.12
C ASP A 311 -25.90 2.91 -0.62
N VAL A 312 -25.39 3.10 -1.84
CA VAL A 312 -25.63 4.29 -2.67
C VAL A 312 -26.40 3.97 -3.96
N ALA A 313 -26.81 2.71 -4.16
CA ALA A 313 -27.50 2.24 -5.37
C ALA A 313 -28.87 2.90 -5.61
N HIS A 314 -29.43 3.54 -4.58
CA HIS A 314 -30.69 4.27 -4.67
C HIS A 314 -30.52 5.69 -5.25
N PHE A 315 -29.30 6.24 -5.29
CA PHE A 315 -28.99 7.48 -6.00
C PHE A 315 -28.80 7.21 -7.48
N ARG A 316 -29.89 7.24 -8.24
CA ARG A 316 -29.88 6.87 -9.67
C ARG A 316 -29.56 8.06 -10.57
N LYS A 317 -29.86 9.28 -10.12
CA LYS A 317 -29.64 10.48 -10.92
C LYS A 317 -28.34 11.19 -10.53
N PRO A 318 -27.60 11.77 -11.48
CA PRO A 318 -26.39 12.52 -11.21
C PRO A 318 -26.54 13.62 -10.15
N ALA A 319 -27.65 14.39 -10.19
CA ALA A 319 -27.95 15.41 -9.20
C ALA A 319 -28.17 14.84 -7.79
N GLU A 320 -28.77 13.65 -7.67
CA GLU A 320 -28.94 12.96 -6.37
C GLU A 320 -27.59 12.50 -5.83
N VAL A 321 -26.71 11.97 -6.69
CA VAL A 321 -25.35 11.57 -6.31
C VAL A 321 -24.57 12.78 -5.80
N VAL A 322 -24.58 13.89 -6.53
CA VAL A 322 -23.84 15.11 -6.14
C VAL A 322 -24.37 15.71 -4.84
N ALA A 323 -25.69 15.82 -4.69
CA ALA A 323 -26.29 16.40 -3.50
C ALA A 323 -26.10 15.50 -2.27
N ASN A 324 -26.42 14.20 -2.38
CA ASN A 324 -26.49 13.32 -1.21
C ASN A 324 -25.12 12.86 -0.71
N LEU A 325 -24.12 12.80 -1.60
CA LEU A 325 -22.74 12.48 -1.21
C LEU A 325 -21.93 13.73 -0.80
N GLY A 326 -22.57 14.91 -0.71
CA GLY A 326 -21.92 16.13 -0.23
C GLY A 326 -20.87 16.69 -1.18
N LEU A 327 -21.08 16.57 -2.50
CA LEU A 327 -20.11 16.99 -3.51
C LEU A 327 -20.24 18.48 -3.90
N THR A 328 -21.10 19.25 -3.22
CA THR A 328 -21.36 20.69 -3.48
C THR A 328 -20.60 21.63 -2.52
N TYR A 329 -19.31 21.36 -2.30
CA TYR A 329 -18.44 22.17 -1.45
C TYR A 329 -17.81 23.36 -2.21
N PRO A 330 -17.31 24.41 -1.50
CA PRO A 330 -16.61 25.52 -2.14
C PRO A 330 -15.44 25.04 -3.01
N GLY A 331 -15.41 25.44 -4.28
CA GLY A 331 -14.38 25.02 -5.24
C GLY A 331 -14.59 23.61 -5.82
N SER A 332 -15.73 22.98 -5.56
CA SER A 332 -16.04 21.66 -6.12
C SER A 332 -15.99 21.66 -7.66
N PRO A 333 -15.41 20.61 -8.27
CA PRO A 333 -15.42 20.43 -9.72
C PRO A 333 -16.77 19.94 -10.25
N PHE A 334 -17.74 19.66 -9.37
CA PHE A 334 -19.05 19.14 -9.74
C PHE A 334 -20.10 20.26 -9.84
N SER A 335 -20.84 20.26 -10.95
CA SER A 335 -22.08 21.05 -11.04
C SER A 335 -23.13 20.48 -10.08
N PRO A 336 -23.97 21.30 -9.42
CA PRO A 336 -25.08 20.82 -8.59
C PRO A 336 -26.19 20.13 -9.39
N ASP A 337 -26.30 20.39 -10.69
CA ASP A 337 -27.22 19.70 -11.61
C ASP A 337 -26.46 19.23 -12.87
N PRO A 338 -25.64 18.18 -12.76
CA PRO A 338 -24.86 17.69 -13.89
C PRO A 338 -25.73 16.79 -14.80
N ASP A 339 -25.46 16.82 -16.10
CA ASP A 339 -26.09 15.89 -17.05
C ASP A 339 -25.60 14.45 -16.89
N GLU A 340 -24.35 14.29 -16.42
CA GLU A 340 -23.74 13.01 -16.12
C GLU A 340 -22.73 13.09 -14.98
N VAL A 341 -22.56 11.98 -14.27
CA VAL A 341 -21.50 11.78 -13.26
C VAL A 341 -20.82 10.45 -13.51
N HIS A 342 -19.50 10.40 -13.34
CA HIS A 342 -18.73 9.17 -13.51
C HIS A 342 -18.42 8.53 -12.15
N VAL A 343 -18.50 7.20 -12.11
CA VAL A 343 -18.15 6.42 -10.92
C VAL A 343 -17.20 5.28 -11.26
N LEU A 344 -16.27 5.01 -10.35
CA LEU A 344 -15.53 3.75 -10.32
C LEU A 344 -16.28 2.74 -9.46
N ARG A 345 -16.37 1.50 -9.94
CA ARG A 345 -16.84 0.34 -9.17
C ARG A 345 -15.74 -0.70 -9.10
N PHE A 346 -15.34 -1.09 -7.89
CA PHE A 346 -14.19 -1.98 -7.68
C PHE A 346 -14.40 -2.90 -6.48
N ALA A 347 -13.74 -4.06 -6.50
CA ALA A 347 -13.78 -5.01 -5.40
C ALA A 347 -13.12 -4.44 -4.14
N ALA A 348 -13.75 -4.62 -2.98
CA ALA A 348 -13.17 -4.30 -1.69
C ALA A 348 -12.05 -5.30 -1.35
N ILE A 349 -10.81 -4.95 -1.71
CA ILE A 349 -9.61 -5.71 -1.39
C ILE A 349 -8.89 -5.05 -0.20
N GLY A 350 -8.35 -5.86 0.73
CA GLY A 350 -7.51 -5.40 1.85
C GLY A 350 -8.25 -5.03 3.15
N GLY A 351 -9.57 -4.81 3.12
CA GLY A 351 -10.36 -4.54 4.33
C GLY A 351 -9.83 -3.35 5.13
N ALA A 352 -9.70 -3.50 6.46
CA ALA A 352 -9.22 -2.44 7.36
C ALA A 352 -7.80 -1.89 7.02
N MET A 353 -7.04 -2.59 6.17
CA MET A 353 -5.78 -2.08 5.65
C MET A 353 -5.94 -0.85 4.77
N ASN A 354 -7.05 -0.71 4.06
CA ASN A 354 -7.28 0.39 3.12
C ASN A 354 -8.48 1.27 3.50
N TYR A 355 -9.52 0.69 4.11
CA TYR A 355 -10.77 1.39 4.38
C TYR A 355 -10.90 1.73 5.87
N ASP A 356 -10.77 3.01 6.20
CA ASP A 356 -11.05 3.52 7.53
C ASP A 356 -12.46 4.14 7.55
N ILE A 357 -13.19 4.02 8.65
CA ILE A 357 -14.46 4.76 8.82
C ILE A 357 -14.12 6.25 8.84
N ALA A 358 -14.90 7.09 8.17
CA ALA A 358 -14.61 8.52 8.06
C ALA A 358 -15.01 9.31 9.33
N TYR A 359 -14.37 9.00 10.46
CA TYR A 359 -14.53 9.73 11.73
C TYR A 359 -13.63 10.96 11.80
N GLY A 360 -14.16 12.06 12.34
CA GLY A 360 -13.42 13.31 12.44
C GLY A 360 -14.29 14.50 12.83
N GLY A 361 -13.86 15.70 12.44
CA GLY A 361 -14.57 16.94 12.76
C GLY A 361 -14.08 18.14 11.97
N SER A 362 -14.69 19.30 12.23
CA SER A 362 -14.28 20.57 11.60
C SER A 362 -13.11 21.26 12.30
N THR A 363 -12.72 20.78 13.48
CA THR A 363 -11.54 21.22 14.22
C THR A 363 -10.86 19.99 14.86
N PRO A 364 -9.59 20.09 15.26
CA PRO A 364 -8.90 19.00 15.97
C PRO A 364 -9.64 18.54 17.24
N GLU A 365 -10.24 19.48 17.99
CA GLU A 365 -10.98 19.17 19.21
C GLU A 365 -12.23 18.34 18.91
N VAL A 366 -13.02 18.75 17.90
CA VAL A 366 -14.22 18.01 17.48
C VAL A 366 -13.84 16.63 16.93
N ALA A 367 -12.74 16.53 16.18
CA ALA A 367 -12.25 15.26 15.67
C ALA A 367 -11.84 14.33 16.83
N ALA A 368 -11.14 14.84 17.85
CA ALA A 368 -10.76 14.07 19.03
C ALA A 368 -11.97 13.58 19.83
N ASP A 369 -12.98 14.43 20.03
CA ASP A 369 -14.24 14.05 20.71
C ASP A 369 -14.97 12.91 19.98
N MET A 370 -14.88 12.89 18.64
CA MET A 370 -15.41 11.83 17.79
C MET A 370 -14.50 10.61 17.66
N GLN A 371 -13.36 10.59 18.38
CA GLN A 371 -12.30 9.58 18.23
C GLN A 371 -11.86 9.42 16.76
N GLY A 372 -11.91 10.51 16.01
CA GLY A 372 -11.63 10.59 14.59
C GLY A 372 -10.22 11.10 14.29
N TYR A 373 -9.82 10.89 13.04
CA TYR A 373 -8.48 11.23 12.53
C TYR A 373 -8.52 12.26 11.38
N LEU A 374 -9.72 12.65 10.93
CA LEU A 374 -9.91 13.65 9.88
C LEU A 374 -10.31 15.00 10.46
N VAL A 375 -9.63 16.05 10.02
CA VAL A 375 -10.03 17.44 10.29
C VAL A 375 -10.31 18.13 8.95
N LEU A 376 -11.60 18.28 8.61
CA LEU A 376 -12.04 18.78 7.31
C LEU A 376 -13.18 19.80 7.46
N PRO A 377 -13.29 20.80 6.57
CA PRO A 377 -14.40 21.73 6.60
C PRO A 377 -15.73 21.03 6.27
N ARG A 378 -16.84 21.74 6.45
CA ARG A 378 -18.14 21.31 5.87
C ARG A 378 -17.96 21.07 4.35
N PRO A 379 -18.65 20.08 3.78
CA PRO A 379 -19.78 19.36 4.35
C PRO A 379 -19.43 18.11 5.16
N PHE A 380 -18.14 17.80 5.41
CA PHE A 380 -17.75 16.66 6.23
C PHE A 380 -18.39 16.72 7.63
N LEU A 381 -19.07 15.63 8.02
CA LEU A 381 -19.71 15.51 9.33
C LEU A 381 -18.83 14.83 10.37
N GLY A 382 -17.91 13.96 9.94
CA GLY A 382 -17.07 13.18 10.86
C GLY A 382 -17.79 12.06 11.61
N THR A 383 -19.00 11.69 11.19
CA THR A 383 -19.84 10.68 11.84
C THR A 383 -19.73 9.29 11.20
N GLY A 384 -18.92 9.13 10.14
CA GLY A 384 -18.92 7.91 9.31
C GLY A 384 -20.09 7.82 8.32
N TYR A 385 -20.86 8.90 8.15
CA TYR A 385 -22.02 8.97 7.26
C TYR A 385 -21.99 10.24 6.38
N THR A 386 -22.66 10.19 5.23
CA THR A 386 -22.74 11.33 4.30
C THR A 386 -23.50 12.50 4.93
N SER A 387 -23.24 13.70 4.41
CA SER A 387 -23.86 14.94 4.85
C SER A 387 -25.21 15.23 4.21
N GLY A 388 -25.56 14.50 3.17
CA GLY A 388 -26.74 14.75 2.37
C GLY A 388 -27.99 14.03 2.88
N GLY A 389 -28.78 14.72 3.70
CA GLY A 389 -30.23 14.53 3.80
C GLY A 389 -30.77 13.78 5.01
N THR A 390 -31.92 13.14 4.83
CA THR A 390 -32.73 12.49 5.89
C THR A 390 -32.18 11.09 6.20
N THR A 391 -32.83 10.35 7.12
CA THR A 391 -32.50 8.93 7.41
C THR A 391 -32.47 8.06 6.16
N ASP A 392 -33.23 8.40 5.11
CA ASP A 392 -33.37 7.60 3.88
C ASP A 392 -32.34 7.95 2.79
N THR A 393 -31.56 9.03 2.95
CA THR A 393 -30.56 9.48 1.96
C THR A 393 -29.15 9.56 2.53
N THR A 394 -28.99 9.13 3.78
CA THR A 394 -27.69 9.04 4.43
C THR A 394 -27.04 7.69 4.10
N ALA A 395 -25.79 7.70 3.64
CA ALA A 395 -25.03 6.48 3.36
C ALA A 395 -23.78 6.40 4.26
N PRO A 396 -23.35 5.21 4.70
CA PRO A 396 -22.06 5.03 5.34
C PRO A 396 -20.90 5.48 4.44
N VAL A 397 -19.83 5.96 5.05
CA VAL A 397 -18.67 6.54 4.36
C VAL A 397 -17.37 5.95 4.90
N TRP A 398 -16.56 5.46 3.96
CA TRP A 398 -15.19 5.05 4.21
C TRP A 398 -14.23 6.04 3.59
N TYR A 399 -13.04 6.11 4.14
CA TYR A 399 -11.96 6.97 3.69
C TYR A 399 -10.69 6.13 3.48
N ILE A 400 -10.06 6.29 2.32
CA ILE A 400 -8.76 5.68 2.01
C ILE A 400 -7.68 6.73 2.18
N ARG A 401 -6.81 6.54 3.19
CA ARG A 401 -5.75 7.49 3.54
C ARG A 401 -4.52 7.39 2.63
N GLY A 402 -3.66 8.41 2.65
CA GLY A 402 -2.41 8.44 1.89
C GLY A 402 -1.48 7.26 2.21
N GLY A 403 -1.25 6.96 3.48
CA GLY A 403 -0.42 5.83 3.91
C GLY A 403 -1.06 4.46 3.63
N LYS A 404 -2.35 4.46 3.29
CA LYS A 404 -3.19 3.28 3.02
C LYS A 404 -3.72 3.24 1.58
N LEU A 405 -3.05 3.91 0.65
CA LEU A 405 -3.47 3.97 -0.76
C LEU A 405 -3.85 2.59 -1.29
N LEU A 406 -5.00 2.52 -1.96
CA LEU A 406 -5.42 1.30 -2.62
C LEU A 406 -4.93 1.32 -4.06
N GLN A 407 -4.01 0.42 -4.42
CA GLN A 407 -3.76 0.14 -5.83
C GLN A 407 -5.05 -0.37 -6.47
N LEU A 408 -5.43 0.26 -7.58
CA LEU A 408 -6.68 -0.04 -8.27
C LEU A 408 -6.77 -1.56 -8.55
N PRO A 409 -7.79 -2.25 -8.03
CA PRO A 409 -7.99 -3.67 -8.30
C PRO A 409 -8.19 -3.93 -9.79
N ALA A 410 -7.66 -5.05 -10.29
CA ALA A 410 -8.03 -5.53 -11.62
C ALA A 410 -9.54 -5.77 -11.69
N ARG A 411 -10.12 -5.59 -12.89
CA ARG A 411 -11.57 -5.58 -13.15
C ARG A 411 -12.32 -4.42 -12.50
N THR A 412 -11.64 -3.35 -12.09
CA THR A 412 -12.33 -2.10 -11.74
C THR A 412 -13.02 -1.52 -12.96
N GLU A 413 -14.28 -1.16 -12.83
CA GLU A 413 -15.10 -0.63 -13.92
C GLU A 413 -15.31 0.88 -13.77
N LEU A 414 -15.34 1.58 -14.91
CA LEU A 414 -15.74 2.97 -15.02
C LEU A 414 -17.11 3.06 -15.67
N TRP A 415 -18.03 3.74 -15.00
CA TRP A 415 -19.42 3.92 -15.42
C TRP A 415 -19.78 5.40 -15.50
N ALA A 416 -20.65 5.77 -16.45
CA ALA A 416 -21.27 7.08 -16.53
C ALA A 416 -22.76 6.96 -16.18
N LEU A 417 -23.18 7.63 -15.11
CA LEU A 417 -24.58 7.77 -14.72
C LEU A 417 -25.16 8.98 -15.43
N ARG A 418 -26.31 8.81 -16.09
CA ARG A 418 -26.93 9.84 -16.93
C ARG A 418 -28.18 10.42 -16.28
N ARG A 419 -28.58 11.62 -16.70
CA ARG A 419 -29.76 12.36 -16.19
C ARG A 419 -31.07 11.54 -16.22
N ASP A 420 -31.21 10.62 -17.18
CA ASP A 420 -32.36 9.73 -17.31
C ASP A 420 -32.33 8.52 -16.35
N GLY A 421 -31.27 8.37 -15.56
CA GLY A 421 -31.04 7.25 -14.64
C GLY A 421 -30.43 6.02 -15.30
N SER A 422 -30.07 6.09 -16.58
CA SER A 422 -29.32 5.03 -17.25
C SER A 422 -27.84 5.05 -16.84
N GLU A 423 -27.22 3.88 -16.89
CA GLU A 423 -25.78 3.72 -16.66
C GLU A 423 -25.12 3.23 -17.95
N GLN A 424 -24.06 3.91 -18.36
CA GLN A 424 -23.25 3.53 -19.50
C GLN A 424 -21.90 3.00 -19.02
N PHE A 425 -21.56 1.79 -19.45
CA PHE A 425 -20.21 1.24 -19.26
C PHE A 425 -19.21 2.02 -20.13
N VAL A 426 -18.15 2.55 -19.51
CA VAL A 426 -17.14 3.38 -20.19
C VAL A 426 -15.84 2.61 -20.39
N GLY A 427 -15.47 1.74 -19.45
CA GLY A 427 -14.26 0.95 -19.56
C GLY A 427 -13.94 0.14 -18.31
N VAL A 428 -12.91 -0.69 -18.42
CA VAL A 428 -12.43 -1.57 -17.35
C VAL A 428 -10.92 -1.48 -17.22
N TYR A 429 -10.43 -1.51 -15.99
CA TYR A 429 -9.02 -1.62 -15.67
C TYR A 429 -8.61 -3.10 -15.60
N LEU A 430 -7.69 -3.52 -16.47
CA LEU A 430 -7.25 -4.91 -16.63
C LEU A 430 -6.04 -5.26 -15.76
N GLY A 431 -5.75 -4.48 -14.73
CA GLY A 431 -4.56 -4.65 -13.90
C GLY A 431 -3.38 -3.81 -14.36
N ARG A 432 -2.31 -3.85 -13.59
CA ARG A 432 -1.18 -2.90 -13.71
C ARG A 432 -0.46 -2.97 -15.03
N ARG A 433 -0.29 -4.18 -15.56
CA ARG A 433 0.47 -4.45 -16.80
C ARG A 433 -0.30 -4.05 -18.05
N ARG A 434 -1.63 -4.12 -18.02
CA ARG A 434 -2.50 -3.91 -19.19
C ARG A 434 -3.22 -2.57 -19.17
N GLY A 435 -3.52 -2.04 -17.98
CA GLY A 435 -4.13 -0.72 -17.83
C GLY A 435 -5.62 -0.68 -18.19
N TRP A 436 -6.09 0.51 -18.54
CA TRP A 436 -7.48 0.79 -18.88
C TRP A 436 -7.81 0.39 -20.32
N GLN A 437 -8.87 -0.40 -20.47
CA GLN A 437 -9.52 -0.71 -21.74
C GLN A 437 -10.86 0.02 -21.82
N ARG A 438 -11.13 0.71 -22.92
CA ARG A 438 -12.41 1.38 -23.17
C ARG A 438 -13.48 0.39 -23.61
N ALA A 439 -14.74 0.73 -23.34
CA ALA A 439 -15.88 0.12 -23.99
C ALA A 439 -15.75 0.33 -25.52
N GLY A 440 -16.02 -0.73 -26.28
CA GLY A 440 -15.95 -0.74 -27.74
C GLY A 440 -17.12 -0.04 -28.42
#